data_AF-A0A958HZH9-F1
#
_entry.id   AF-A0A958HZH9-F1
#
_cell.length_a   1.000
_cell.length_b   1.000
_cell.length_c   1.000
_cell.angle_alpha   90.00
_cell.angle_beta   90.00
_cell.angle_gamma   90.00
#
_symmetry.space_group_name_H-M   'P 1'
#
loop_
_entity.id
_entity.type
_entity.pdbx_description
1 polymer ?
#
loop_
_entity_poly.entity_id
_entity_poly.type
_entity_poly.pdbx_seq_one_letter_code
_entity_poly.pdbx_strand_id
1 'polypeptide(L)'
;MKEKILVISGTRCSGKSTFVDRFCKAYTHYKLVKALTTREKRADDDDNYDYVTIELFLELKSEKKLFTMVEYQDNYYGITKSELYRVIEDNFIPVLVVAPSCLEQIFNSELIHPIIISIYFDEADETLRERYKSRGMSIDTSFENQLKVDRTFKKEYTFQLDNNFHPDYTLPLVDKLVAFSDQGGLLHRELIELMILNQLLVENGNFENISGASYDLTLGKEYFHNGESKEFSPTKPFLVLQPGDFAIVESNEVINLPLNIAGKFDIKVSLFCKGIILSNGPQVDPGFKGKLFCLLFNTSNDEIHLKCGIPYTTIEFNQLLSYTTPYSGKYQDKINLIHYLPKEIKKAAIVENRNRIDNISKSSFWEKTLPIAISLITFSVLIINYFMSINLSENDIRNIVKDELSRDLKENKTSAPIKTDTLHIESPKLEKYYNPPK
;
A
#
# COMPACT_ATOMS: atom_id res chain seq x y z
N MET A 1 22.70 -24.22 -25.33
CA MET A 1 22.33 -23.31 -24.22
C MET A 1 22.04 -21.95 -24.87
N LYS A 2 21.07 -21.16 -24.39
CA LYS A 2 20.92 -19.79 -24.93
C LYS A 2 22.15 -18.97 -24.54
N GLU A 3 22.69 -18.20 -25.48
CA GLU A 3 23.86 -17.35 -25.23
C GLU A 3 23.47 -16.22 -24.29
N LYS A 4 24.17 -16.08 -23.16
CA LYS A 4 23.96 -14.99 -22.20
C LYS A 4 24.93 -13.86 -22.55
N ILE A 5 24.46 -12.62 -22.55
CA ILE A 5 25.28 -11.43 -22.80
C ILE A 5 25.02 -10.42 -21.69
N LEU A 6 26.08 -9.96 -21.03
CA LEU A 6 26.01 -8.90 -20.04
C LEU A 6 26.34 -7.56 -20.72
N VAL A 7 25.39 -6.65 -20.75
CA VAL A 7 25.57 -5.30 -21.33
C VAL A 7 25.65 -4.29 -20.20
N ILE A 8 26.78 -3.59 -20.11
CA ILE A 8 27.04 -2.54 -19.14
C ILE A 8 27.08 -1.20 -19.86
N SER A 9 26.23 -0.28 -19.43
CA SER A 9 26.16 1.08 -19.96
C SER A 9 25.89 2.07 -18.83
N GLY A 10 25.77 3.35 -19.15
CA GLY A 10 25.54 4.40 -18.16
C GLY A 10 26.23 5.72 -18.44
N THR A 11 25.97 6.71 -17.61
CA THR A 11 26.54 8.06 -17.71
C THR A 11 28.07 8.07 -17.62
N ARG A 12 28.71 9.06 -18.24
CA ARG A 12 30.16 9.23 -18.10
C ARG A 12 30.55 9.41 -16.62
N CYS A 13 31.66 8.80 -16.20
CA CYS A 13 32.14 8.80 -14.81
C CYS A 13 31.27 8.05 -13.79
N SER A 14 30.31 7.23 -14.22
CA SER A 14 29.50 6.40 -13.32
C SER A 14 30.22 5.17 -12.71
N GLY A 15 31.46 4.88 -13.13
CA GLY A 15 32.26 3.78 -12.55
C GLY A 15 32.24 2.46 -13.33
N LYS A 16 31.66 2.42 -14.53
CA LYS A 16 31.58 1.22 -15.40
C LYS A 16 32.88 0.45 -15.55
N SER A 17 33.98 1.12 -15.92
CA SER A 17 35.28 0.47 -16.14
C SER A 17 35.80 -0.21 -14.87
N THR A 18 35.65 0.46 -13.72
CA THR A 18 36.02 -0.10 -12.42
C THR A 18 35.16 -1.29 -12.03
N PHE A 19 33.85 -1.24 -12.29
CA PHE A 19 32.95 -2.38 -12.09
C PHE A 19 33.40 -3.57 -12.94
N VAL A 20 33.58 -3.39 -14.25
CA VAL A 20 33.89 -4.48 -15.18
C VAL A 20 35.25 -5.12 -14.88
N ASP A 21 36.27 -4.32 -14.56
CA ASP A 21 37.58 -4.83 -14.16
C ASP A 21 37.48 -5.75 -12.94
N ARG A 22 36.80 -5.27 -11.88
CA ARG A 22 36.60 -6.06 -10.66
C ARG A 22 35.71 -7.28 -10.89
N PHE A 23 34.66 -7.14 -11.71
CA PHE A 23 33.72 -8.21 -12.00
C PHE A 23 34.38 -9.36 -12.77
N CYS A 24 35.12 -9.06 -13.84
CA CYS A 24 35.80 -10.09 -14.63
C CYS A 24 36.96 -10.76 -13.86
N LYS A 25 37.60 -10.04 -12.93
CA LYS A 25 38.60 -10.61 -12.00
C LYS A 25 37.97 -11.54 -10.97
N ALA A 26 36.80 -11.19 -10.44
CA ALA A 26 36.10 -11.99 -9.43
C ALA A 26 35.41 -13.22 -10.03
N TYR A 27 34.83 -13.09 -11.23
CA TYR A 27 34.08 -14.14 -11.92
C TYR A 27 34.72 -14.47 -13.27
N THR A 28 35.61 -15.46 -13.25
CA THR A 28 36.50 -15.77 -14.39
C THR A 28 35.82 -16.39 -15.61
N HIS A 29 34.51 -16.68 -15.54
CA HIS A 29 33.72 -17.18 -16.67
C HIS A 29 33.11 -16.04 -17.51
N TYR A 30 33.29 -14.80 -17.08
CA TYR A 30 33.00 -13.60 -17.87
C TYR A 30 34.26 -13.08 -18.54
N LYS A 31 34.09 -12.48 -19.72
CA LYS A 31 35.19 -11.85 -20.44
C LYS A 31 34.71 -10.56 -21.10
N LEU A 32 35.44 -9.47 -20.84
CA LEU A 32 35.22 -8.20 -21.51
C LEU A 32 35.52 -8.36 -23.00
N VAL A 33 34.56 -7.98 -23.84
CA VAL A 33 34.73 -7.94 -25.29
C VAL A 33 35.44 -6.64 -25.63
N LYS A 34 36.61 -6.73 -26.28
CA LYS A 34 37.43 -5.57 -26.59
C LYS A 34 36.73 -4.67 -27.62
N ALA A 35 36.64 -3.38 -27.32
CA ALA A 35 35.99 -2.41 -28.20
C ALA A 35 37.03 -1.66 -29.06
N LEU A 36 36.64 -1.26 -30.27
CA LEU A 36 37.40 -0.35 -31.10
C LEU A 36 37.10 1.11 -30.71
N THR A 37 38.10 1.98 -30.78
CA THR A 37 37.88 3.43 -30.74
C THR A 37 38.85 4.20 -31.63
N THR A 38 38.40 5.33 -32.17
CA THR A 38 39.26 6.30 -32.88
C THR A 38 39.81 7.40 -32.00
N ARG A 39 39.42 7.41 -30.71
CA ARG A 39 39.94 8.37 -29.71
C ARG A 39 41.43 8.11 -29.45
N GLU A 40 42.19 9.15 -29.14
CA GLU A 40 43.55 8.98 -28.61
C GLU A 40 43.60 8.20 -27.28
N LYS A 41 44.59 7.32 -27.13
CA LYS A 41 44.80 6.57 -25.89
C LYS A 41 45.08 7.50 -24.72
N ARG A 42 44.34 7.34 -23.61
CA ARG A 42 44.61 8.04 -22.34
C ARG A 42 45.66 7.29 -21.53
N ALA A 43 46.29 8.00 -20.60
CA ALA A 43 47.28 7.43 -19.69
C ALA A 43 46.67 6.40 -18.72
N ASP A 44 45.39 6.51 -18.38
CA ASP A 44 44.63 5.62 -17.50
C ASP A 44 43.80 4.57 -18.26
N ASP A 45 43.92 4.48 -19.58
CA ASP A 45 43.19 3.46 -20.34
C ASP A 45 43.83 2.08 -20.12
N ASP A 46 43.06 1.16 -19.55
CA ASP A 46 43.35 -0.28 -19.52
C ASP A 46 43.34 -0.89 -20.94
N ASP A 47 43.68 -2.18 -21.07
CA ASP A 47 43.65 -2.94 -22.34
C ASP A 47 42.22 -3.28 -22.83
N ASN A 48 41.27 -2.38 -22.57
CA ASN A 48 39.85 -2.56 -22.87
C ASN A 48 39.48 -2.09 -24.30
N TYR A 49 40.37 -1.33 -24.94
CA TYR A 49 40.17 -0.77 -26.27
C TYR A 49 41.31 -1.10 -27.23
N ASP A 50 40.97 -1.37 -28.48
CA ASP A 50 41.89 -1.29 -29.62
C ASP A 50 41.72 0.09 -30.29
N TYR A 51 42.84 0.79 -30.44
CA TYR A 51 42.88 2.13 -31.02
C TYR A 51 43.12 2.04 -32.52
N VAL A 52 42.18 2.53 -33.31
CA VAL A 52 42.18 2.43 -34.78
C VAL A 52 42.04 3.81 -35.41
N THR A 53 42.43 3.93 -36.69
CA THR A 53 42.18 5.18 -37.42
C THR A 53 40.72 5.32 -37.81
N ILE A 54 40.29 6.55 -38.12
CA ILE A 54 38.92 6.81 -38.58
C ILE A 54 38.65 6.06 -39.89
N GLU A 55 39.63 6.01 -40.80
CA GLU A 55 39.52 5.31 -42.08
C GLU A 55 39.24 3.82 -41.87
N LEU A 56 39.99 3.16 -40.99
CA LEU A 56 39.78 1.74 -40.69
C LEU A 56 38.42 1.50 -40.03
N PHE A 57 37.99 2.38 -39.12
CA PHE A 57 36.66 2.25 -38.50
C PHE A 57 35.54 2.36 -39.55
N LEU A 58 35.64 3.32 -40.46
CA LEU A 58 34.67 3.53 -41.53
C LEU A 58 34.68 2.38 -42.56
N GLU A 59 35.84 1.79 -42.84
CA GLU A 59 35.96 0.57 -43.64
C GLU A 59 35.16 -0.57 -42.99
N LEU A 60 35.43 -0.89 -41.72
CA LEU A 60 34.72 -1.94 -40.97
C LEU A 60 33.20 -1.70 -40.91
N LYS A 61 32.79 -0.43 -40.79
CA LYS A 61 31.39 -0.01 -40.86
C LYS A 61 30.79 -0.32 -42.23
N SER A 62 31.47 0.05 -43.31
CA SER A 62 31.00 -0.17 -44.70
C SER A 62 30.85 -1.65 -45.04
N GLU A 63 31.74 -2.47 -44.50
CA GLU A 63 31.74 -3.93 -44.65
C GLU A 63 30.76 -4.63 -43.68
N LYS A 64 30.01 -3.89 -42.86
CA LYS A 64 29.07 -4.44 -41.86
C LYS A 64 29.70 -5.41 -40.86
N LYS A 65 30.98 -5.17 -40.52
CA LYS A 65 31.76 -5.97 -39.54
C LYS A 65 31.55 -5.54 -38.08
N LEU A 66 30.94 -4.38 -37.85
CA LEU A 66 30.64 -3.87 -36.52
C LEU A 66 29.32 -4.47 -35.99
N PHE A 67 29.36 -4.99 -34.77
CA PHE A 67 28.21 -5.46 -34.00
C PHE A 67 27.47 -4.29 -33.34
N THR A 68 28.22 -3.36 -32.74
CA THR A 68 27.70 -2.07 -32.26
C THR A 68 28.58 -0.95 -32.79
N MET A 69 27.99 0.22 -32.98
CA MET A 69 28.73 1.44 -33.26
C MET A 69 28.02 2.69 -32.76
N VAL A 70 28.81 3.68 -32.38
CA VAL A 70 28.33 5.01 -32.02
C VAL A 70 29.42 6.02 -32.31
N GLU A 71 29.00 7.23 -32.68
CA GLU A 71 29.85 8.39 -32.68
C GLU A 71 29.64 9.15 -31.37
N TYR A 72 30.74 9.45 -30.68
CA TYR A 72 30.75 10.08 -29.37
C TYR A 72 31.91 11.07 -29.28
N GLN A 73 31.59 12.37 -29.21
CA GLN A 73 32.57 13.48 -29.18
C GLN A 73 33.58 13.39 -30.33
N ASP A 74 33.09 13.36 -31.57
CA ASP A 74 33.88 13.26 -32.82
C ASP A 74 34.76 12.00 -32.94
N ASN A 75 34.57 11.03 -32.03
CA ASN A 75 35.28 9.76 -32.02
C ASN A 75 34.30 8.62 -32.18
N TYR A 76 34.70 7.61 -32.93
CA TYR A 76 33.91 6.40 -33.09
C TYR A 76 34.25 5.38 -32.02
N TYR A 77 33.23 4.66 -31.57
CA TYR A 77 33.35 3.51 -30.68
C TYR A 77 32.51 2.38 -31.24
N GLY A 78 32.99 1.14 -31.16
CA GLY A 78 32.21 0.00 -31.63
C GLY A 78 32.81 -1.33 -31.23
N ILE A 79 32.00 -2.37 -31.25
CA ILE A 79 32.44 -3.76 -31.02
C ILE A 79 32.36 -4.49 -32.35
N THR A 80 33.38 -5.27 -32.71
CA THR A 80 33.34 -6.06 -33.94
C THR A 80 32.56 -7.35 -33.73
N LYS A 81 31.89 -7.85 -34.79
CA LYS A 81 31.25 -9.17 -34.77
C LYS A 81 32.27 -10.27 -34.45
N SER A 82 33.46 -10.20 -35.04
CA SER A 82 34.53 -11.20 -34.84
C SER A 82 34.99 -11.29 -33.39
N GLU A 83 35.15 -10.15 -32.70
CA GLU A 83 35.60 -10.14 -31.31
C GLU A 83 34.52 -10.65 -30.35
N LEU A 84 33.26 -10.32 -30.60
CA LEU A 84 32.14 -10.88 -29.85
C LEU A 84 32.07 -12.41 -30.00
N TYR A 85 32.06 -12.91 -31.24
CA TYR A 85 31.95 -14.34 -31.50
C TYR A 85 33.16 -15.12 -30.96
N ARG A 86 34.37 -14.56 -31.04
CA ARG A 86 35.56 -15.15 -30.42
C ARG A 86 35.36 -15.40 -28.92
N VAL A 87 34.83 -14.42 -28.20
CA VAL A 87 34.59 -14.54 -26.74
C VAL A 87 33.54 -15.62 -26.44
N ILE A 88 32.49 -15.71 -27.25
CA ILE A 88 31.44 -16.73 -27.12
C ILE A 88 32.00 -18.13 -27.44
N GLU A 89 32.77 -18.28 -28.52
CA GLU A 89 33.40 -19.53 -28.95
C GLU A 89 34.45 -20.04 -27.93
N ASP A 90 35.14 -19.10 -27.26
CA ASP A 90 36.02 -19.38 -26.13
C ASP A 90 35.25 -19.84 -24.86
N ASN A 91 33.92 -19.99 -24.92
CA ASN A 91 33.01 -20.37 -23.82
C ASN A 91 32.96 -19.38 -22.65
N PHE A 92 33.21 -18.09 -22.89
CA PHE A 92 32.98 -17.04 -21.90
C PHE A 92 31.60 -16.40 -22.09
N ILE A 93 31.04 -15.86 -21.00
CA ILE A 93 29.92 -14.92 -21.08
C ILE A 93 30.49 -13.55 -21.48
N PRO A 94 30.15 -13.02 -22.67
CA PRO A 94 30.63 -11.72 -23.11
C PRO A 94 30.06 -10.59 -22.25
N VAL A 95 30.96 -9.70 -21.81
CA VAL A 95 30.62 -8.43 -21.15
C VAL A 95 30.86 -7.30 -22.15
N LEU A 96 29.80 -6.58 -22.51
CA LEU A 96 29.85 -5.46 -23.46
C LEU A 96 29.75 -4.14 -22.71
N VAL A 97 30.78 -3.29 -22.82
CA VAL A 97 30.72 -1.91 -22.34
C VAL A 97 30.44 -0.99 -23.52
N VAL A 98 29.23 -0.44 -23.58
CA VAL A 98 28.76 0.35 -24.74
C VAL A 98 28.19 1.69 -24.29
N ALA A 99 28.00 2.61 -25.24
CA ALA A 99 27.26 3.84 -24.98
C ALA A 99 25.76 3.54 -24.77
N PRO A 100 25.02 4.39 -24.04
CA PRO A 100 23.59 4.18 -23.76
C PRO A 100 22.73 3.88 -24.99
N SER A 101 22.98 4.57 -26.09
CA SER A 101 22.25 4.45 -27.35
C SER A 101 22.49 3.17 -28.13
N CYS A 102 23.50 2.36 -27.77
CA CYS A 102 23.81 1.13 -28.51
C CYS A 102 22.91 -0.06 -28.15
N LEU A 103 22.11 0.02 -27.08
CA LEU A 103 21.32 -1.11 -26.59
C LEU A 103 20.34 -1.65 -27.64
N GLU A 104 19.69 -0.76 -28.39
CA GLU A 104 18.76 -1.13 -29.47
C GLU A 104 19.46 -1.94 -30.58
N GLN A 105 20.72 -1.60 -30.92
CA GLN A 105 21.50 -2.35 -31.92
C GLN A 105 21.76 -3.80 -31.47
N ILE A 106 21.96 -4.01 -30.16
CA ILE A 106 22.19 -5.34 -29.58
C ILE A 106 20.90 -6.17 -29.63
N PHE A 107 19.76 -5.58 -29.27
CA PHE A 107 18.46 -6.25 -29.32
C PHE A 107 18.03 -6.61 -30.74
N ASN A 108 18.35 -5.76 -31.72
CA ASN A 108 18.03 -5.97 -33.13
C ASN A 108 19.13 -6.72 -33.91
N SER A 109 20.07 -7.35 -33.20
CA SER A 109 21.21 -8.04 -33.83
C SER A 109 20.82 -9.40 -34.42
N GLU A 110 21.73 -9.97 -35.21
CA GLU A 110 21.57 -11.28 -35.86
C GLU A 110 21.72 -12.48 -34.91
N LEU A 111 21.96 -12.23 -33.61
CA LEU A 111 22.14 -13.29 -32.61
C LEU A 111 20.85 -14.12 -32.44
N ILE A 112 21.00 -15.44 -32.39
CA ILE A 112 19.87 -16.37 -32.31
C ILE A 112 19.42 -16.50 -30.85
N HIS A 113 18.37 -15.76 -30.49
CA HIS A 113 17.73 -15.80 -29.16
C HIS A 113 18.69 -15.61 -27.96
N PRO A 114 19.52 -14.55 -27.96
CA PRO A 114 20.38 -14.28 -26.82
C PRO A 114 19.54 -13.88 -25.60
N ILE A 115 20.05 -14.19 -24.41
CA ILE A 115 19.56 -13.64 -23.16
C ILE A 115 20.44 -12.45 -22.83
N ILE A 116 19.87 -11.26 -22.96
CA ILE A 116 20.59 -10.00 -22.73
C ILE A 116 20.23 -9.49 -21.33
N ILE A 117 21.24 -9.32 -20.49
CA ILE A 117 21.12 -8.68 -19.18
C ILE A 117 21.72 -7.28 -19.34
N SER A 118 20.88 -6.25 -19.38
CA SER A 118 21.32 -4.86 -19.56
C SER A 118 21.27 -4.08 -18.25
N ILE A 119 22.40 -3.46 -17.90
CA ILE A 119 22.59 -2.70 -16.66
C ILE A 119 23.04 -1.28 -17.00
N TYR A 120 22.31 -0.30 -16.50
CA TYR A 120 22.65 1.11 -16.58
C TYR A 120 23.22 1.61 -15.26
N PHE A 121 24.45 2.11 -15.26
CA PHE A 121 25.08 2.76 -14.11
C PHE A 121 24.90 4.27 -14.16
N ASP A 122 24.35 4.85 -13.10
CA ASP A 122 24.25 6.30 -12.92
C ASP A 122 24.70 6.74 -11.52
N GLU A 123 24.90 8.04 -11.38
CA GLU A 123 25.30 8.66 -10.12
C GLU A 123 24.73 10.09 -10.06
N ALA A 124 24.70 10.68 -8.86
CA ALA A 124 24.37 12.08 -8.67
C ALA A 124 25.28 13.00 -9.50
N ASP A 125 24.71 14.08 -10.05
CA ASP A 125 25.42 15.05 -10.89
C ASP A 125 26.67 15.59 -10.21
N GLU A 126 26.58 15.90 -8.91
CA GLU A 126 27.70 16.41 -8.12
C GLU A 126 28.89 15.45 -8.15
N THR A 127 28.65 14.17 -7.88
CA THR A 127 29.68 13.13 -7.90
C THR A 127 30.24 12.90 -9.32
N LEU A 128 29.40 12.92 -10.35
CA LEU A 128 29.86 12.80 -11.74
C LEU A 128 30.78 13.97 -12.13
N ARG A 129 30.39 15.19 -11.75
CA ARG A 129 31.16 16.43 -11.97
C ARG A 129 32.49 16.41 -11.22
N GLU A 130 32.51 15.97 -9.96
CA GLU A 130 33.73 15.80 -9.17
C GLU A 130 34.69 14.79 -9.80
N ARG A 131 34.18 13.59 -10.14
CA ARG A 131 34.98 12.56 -10.82
C ARG A 131 35.50 13.05 -12.17
N TYR A 132 34.72 13.82 -12.92
CA TYR A 132 35.15 14.41 -14.20
C TYR A 132 36.28 15.42 -14.01
N LYS A 133 36.15 16.34 -13.05
CA LYS A 133 37.21 17.30 -12.67
C LYS A 133 38.48 16.62 -12.19
N SER A 134 38.35 15.55 -11.39
CA SER A 134 39.51 14.79 -10.88
C SER A 134 40.37 14.18 -11.98
N ARG A 135 39.81 14.01 -13.19
CA ARG A 135 40.53 13.55 -14.40
C ARG A 135 41.19 14.70 -15.17
N GLY A 136 41.25 15.90 -14.60
CA GLY A 136 41.82 17.09 -15.25
C GLY A 136 40.92 17.70 -16.33
N MET A 137 39.64 17.29 -16.40
CA MET A 137 38.70 17.78 -17.41
C MET A 137 37.88 18.96 -16.89
N SER A 138 37.66 19.97 -17.74
CA SER A 138 36.78 21.11 -17.43
C SER A 138 35.32 20.75 -17.70
N ILE A 139 34.44 21.06 -16.76
CA ILE A 139 32.98 20.95 -16.98
C ILE A 139 32.57 22.03 -17.97
N ASP A 140 31.93 21.64 -19.05
CA ASP A 140 31.39 22.52 -20.08
C ASP A 140 29.95 22.11 -20.45
N THR A 141 29.33 22.87 -21.36
CA THR A 141 27.98 22.58 -21.85
C THR A 141 27.88 21.22 -22.53
N SER A 142 28.96 20.72 -23.14
CA SER A 142 28.99 19.42 -23.80
C SER A 142 28.82 18.28 -22.79
N PHE A 143 29.54 18.35 -21.66
CA PHE A 143 29.42 17.38 -20.57
C PHE A 143 27.99 17.33 -20.01
N GLU A 144 27.40 18.48 -19.69
CA GLU A 144 26.04 18.55 -19.13
C GLU A 144 24.97 18.04 -20.13
N ASN A 145 25.10 18.41 -21.40
CA ASN A 145 24.19 17.93 -22.44
C ASN A 145 24.32 16.42 -22.61
N GLN A 146 25.55 15.89 -22.55
CA GLN A 146 25.77 14.45 -22.67
C GLN A 146 25.13 13.68 -21.51
N LEU A 147 25.25 14.15 -20.27
CA LEU A 147 24.58 13.51 -19.13
C LEU A 147 23.06 13.44 -19.32
N LYS A 148 22.45 14.52 -19.85
CA LYS A 148 21.02 14.55 -20.15
C LYS A 148 20.66 13.54 -21.24
N VAL A 149 21.43 13.48 -22.33
CA VAL A 149 21.22 12.53 -23.43
C VAL A 149 21.40 11.09 -22.96
N ASP A 150 22.48 10.79 -22.23
CA ASP A 150 22.75 9.43 -21.71
C ASP A 150 21.57 8.93 -20.86
N ARG A 151 20.97 9.79 -20.03
CA ARG A 151 19.86 9.43 -19.15
C ARG A 151 18.54 9.23 -19.87
N THR A 152 18.35 9.71 -21.11
CA THR A 152 17.10 9.44 -21.84
C THR A 152 16.93 7.94 -22.14
N PHE A 153 18.04 7.22 -22.29
CA PHE A 153 18.07 5.78 -22.54
C PHE A 153 17.95 4.93 -21.27
N LYS A 154 18.14 5.51 -20.07
CA LYS A 154 18.18 4.76 -18.80
C LYS A 154 16.98 3.84 -18.60
N LYS A 155 15.79 4.30 -18.98
CA LYS A 155 14.52 3.55 -18.89
C LYS A 155 14.43 2.31 -19.79
N GLU A 156 15.34 2.16 -20.76
CA GLU A 156 15.38 1.02 -21.69
C GLU A 156 16.18 -0.16 -21.14
N TYR A 157 16.98 0.08 -20.09
CA TYR A 157 17.81 -0.95 -19.47
C TYR A 157 17.01 -1.74 -18.44
N THR A 158 17.24 -3.06 -18.39
CA THR A 158 16.52 -3.95 -17.49
C THR A 158 16.76 -3.59 -16.03
N PHE A 159 18.01 -3.31 -15.68
CA PHE A 159 18.43 -2.90 -14.34
C PHE A 159 19.05 -1.51 -14.38
N GLN A 160 18.65 -0.67 -13.42
CA GLN A 160 19.16 0.69 -13.25
C GLN A 160 19.82 0.77 -11.88
N LEU A 161 21.15 0.85 -11.87
CA LEU A 161 21.93 0.92 -10.65
C LEU A 161 22.35 2.36 -10.41
N ASP A 162 21.62 2.99 -9.49
CA ASP A 162 21.90 4.35 -9.03
C ASP A 162 22.71 4.26 -7.73
N ASN A 163 23.78 5.05 -7.64
CA ASN A 163 24.69 5.22 -6.50
C ASN A 163 25.97 4.36 -6.50
N ASN A 164 27.00 4.91 -5.84
CA ASN A 164 28.33 4.34 -5.59
C ASN A 164 28.34 2.80 -5.55
N PHE A 165 28.73 2.21 -6.68
CA PHE A 165 29.07 0.80 -6.81
C PHE A 165 29.83 0.29 -5.58
N HIS A 166 29.31 -0.75 -4.95
CA HIS A 166 29.98 -1.42 -3.84
C HIS A 166 30.29 -2.86 -4.25
N PRO A 167 31.57 -3.26 -4.27
CA PRO A 167 31.97 -4.58 -4.74
C PRO A 167 31.25 -5.73 -4.05
N ASP A 168 31.11 -5.64 -2.73
CA ASP A 168 30.64 -6.75 -1.88
C ASP A 168 29.20 -7.18 -2.15
N TYR A 169 28.38 -6.31 -2.75
CA TYR A 169 26.98 -6.63 -3.05
C TYR A 169 26.57 -6.35 -4.50
N THR A 170 27.24 -5.45 -5.22
CA THR A 170 26.93 -5.23 -6.63
C THR A 170 27.49 -6.35 -7.52
N LEU A 171 28.71 -6.84 -7.25
CA LEU A 171 29.29 -7.94 -8.02
C LEU A 171 28.49 -9.25 -7.90
N PRO A 172 28.19 -9.77 -6.68
CA PRO A 172 27.37 -10.98 -6.55
C PRO A 172 25.93 -10.81 -7.03
N LEU A 173 25.36 -9.59 -6.96
CA LEU A 173 24.07 -9.32 -7.58
C LEU A 173 24.12 -9.60 -9.08
N VAL A 174 25.07 -8.98 -9.80
CA VAL A 174 25.13 -9.10 -11.27
C VAL A 174 25.40 -10.54 -11.72
N ASP A 175 26.28 -11.26 -11.02
CA ASP A 175 26.52 -12.69 -11.28
C ASP A 175 25.22 -13.50 -11.15
N LYS A 176 24.47 -13.33 -10.05
CA LYS A 176 23.18 -14.01 -9.85
C LYS A 176 22.12 -13.61 -10.88
N LEU A 177 22.03 -12.33 -11.25
CA LEU A 177 21.08 -11.86 -12.27
C LEU A 177 21.33 -12.54 -13.61
N VAL A 178 22.59 -12.71 -14.01
CA VAL A 178 22.95 -13.47 -15.21
C VAL A 178 22.71 -14.97 -15.02
N ALA A 179 23.06 -15.54 -13.87
CA ALA A 179 22.86 -16.95 -13.58
C ALA A 179 21.39 -17.36 -13.69
N PHE A 180 20.46 -16.54 -13.19
CA PHE A 180 19.02 -16.80 -13.20
C PHE A 180 18.26 -16.19 -14.39
N SER A 181 18.96 -15.56 -15.35
CA SER A 181 18.33 -14.82 -16.46
C SER A 181 17.45 -15.65 -17.41
N ASP A 182 17.59 -16.98 -17.41
CA ASP A 182 16.79 -17.93 -18.18
C ASP A 182 15.63 -18.55 -17.39
N GLN A 183 15.41 -18.08 -16.17
CA GLN A 183 14.42 -18.63 -15.24
C GLN A 183 13.36 -17.57 -14.91
N GLY A 184 12.16 -18.02 -14.56
CA GLY A 184 11.12 -17.19 -13.96
C GLY A 184 10.77 -17.71 -12.57
N GLY A 185 9.94 -16.98 -11.83
CA GLY A 185 9.45 -17.38 -10.51
C GLY A 185 9.77 -16.37 -9.42
N LEU A 186 9.63 -16.78 -8.17
CA LEU A 186 9.79 -15.91 -7.00
C LEU A 186 11.26 -15.64 -6.68
N LEU A 187 11.57 -14.40 -6.31
CA LEU A 187 12.87 -14.05 -5.77
C LEU A 187 13.03 -14.61 -4.35
N HIS A 188 14.16 -15.25 -4.08
CA HIS A 188 14.52 -15.73 -2.75
C HIS A 188 15.24 -14.62 -1.95
N ARG A 189 15.28 -14.79 -0.62
CA ARG A 189 15.84 -13.84 0.36
C ARG A 189 17.17 -13.19 -0.07
N GLU A 190 18.17 -13.99 -0.40
CA GLU A 190 19.52 -13.46 -0.74
C GLU A 190 19.49 -12.51 -1.94
N LEU A 191 18.73 -12.85 -2.98
CA LEU A 191 18.59 -11.99 -4.16
C LEU A 191 17.79 -10.72 -3.83
N ILE A 192 16.75 -10.80 -2.99
CA ILE A 192 16.02 -9.63 -2.48
C ILE A 192 16.97 -8.70 -1.71
N GLU A 193 17.79 -9.23 -0.81
CA GLU A 193 18.77 -8.47 -0.03
C GLU A 193 19.78 -7.76 -0.94
N LEU A 194 20.36 -8.48 -1.90
CA LEU A 194 21.30 -7.91 -2.87
C LEU A 194 20.65 -6.83 -3.73
N MET A 195 19.40 -7.01 -4.16
CA MET A 195 18.69 -6.01 -4.94
C MET A 195 18.40 -4.75 -4.12
N ILE A 196 17.96 -4.89 -2.86
CA ILE A 196 17.72 -3.75 -1.95
C ILE A 196 19.01 -2.98 -1.66
N LEU A 197 20.14 -3.67 -1.43
CA LEU A 197 21.45 -3.02 -1.27
C LEU A 197 21.86 -2.18 -2.48
N ASN A 198 21.38 -2.54 -3.66
CA ASN A 198 21.59 -1.80 -4.91
C ASN A 198 20.40 -0.87 -5.27
N GLN A 199 19.55 -0.51 -4.29
CA GLN A 199 18.40 0.40 -4.45
C GLN A 199 17.34 -0.10 -5.46
N LEU A 200 17.28 -1.41 -5.70
CA LEU A 200 16.25 -2.07 -6.48
C LEU A 200 15.20 -2.69 -5.53
N LEU A 201 14.01 -2.97 -6.07
CA LEU A 201 12.83 -3.49 -5.39
C LEU A 201 12.24 -2.53 -4.36
N VAL A 202 12.99 -2.23 -3.30
CA VAL A 202 12.59 -1.38 -2.18
C VAL A 202 13.74 -0.42 -1.87
N GLU A 203 13.56 0.87 -2.18
CA GLU A 203 14.59 1.88 -1.92
C GLU A 203 14.80 2.05 -0.41
N ASN A 204 16.05 1.93 0.04
CA ASN A 204 16.45 1.98 1.45
C ASN A 204 15.62 1.04 2.36
N GLY A 205 15.30 -0.16 1.86
CA GLY A 205 14.52 -1.15 2.58
C GLY A 205 15.17 -1.62 3.90
N ASN A 206 14.34 -1.97 4.89
CA ASN A 206 14.79 -2.54 6.15
C ASN A 206 14.98 -4.06 6.03
N PHE A 207 16.19 -4.54 6.28
CA PHE A 207 16.53 -5.97 6.20
C PHE A 207 15.76 -6.85 7.20
N GLU A 208 15.27 -6.29 8.31
CA GLU A 208 14.43 -7.01 9.26
C GLU A 208 13.06 -7.40 8.67
N ASN A 209 12.62 -6.68 7.63
CA ASN A 209 11.36 -6.94 6.95
C ASN A 209 11.49 -7.98 5.82
N ILE A 210 12.69 -8.50 5.55
CA ILE A 210 12.92 -9.51 4.52
C ILE A 210 12.63 -10.91 5.09
N SER A 211 11.74 -11.62 4.40
CA SER A 211 11.40 -13.02 4.64
C SER A 211 12.02 -13.93 3.55
N GLY A 212 11.71 -15.23 3.58
CA GLY A 212 12.32 -16.21 2.67
C GLY A 212 12.15 -15.92 1.17
N ALA A 213 11.04 -15.29 0.77
CA ALA A 213 10.73 -14.97 -0.62
C ALA A 213 9.87 -13.69 -0.76
N SER A 214 9.92 -12.80 0.23
CA SER A 214 9.04 -11.63 0.30
C SER A 214 9.62 -10.53 1.18
N TYR A 215 9.03 -9.34 1.10
CA TYR A 215 9.33 -8.19 1.94
C TYR A 215 8.05 -7.69 2.61
N ASP A 216 8.12 -7.36 3.89
CA ASP A 216 7.00 -6.77 4.63
C ASP A 216 6.96 -5.24 4.49
N LEU A 217 5.88 -4.71 3.94
CA LEU A 217 5.68 -3.26 3.81
C LEU A 217 5.02 -2.69 5.07
N THR A 218 5.49 -1.53 5.48
CA THR A 218 5.05 -0.85 6.70
C THR A 218 4.05 0.26 6.40
N LEU A 219 3.14 0.51 7.34
CA LEU A 219 2.13 1.54 7.18
C LEU A 219 2.80 2.92 7.13
N GLY A 220 2.58 3.66 6.04
CA GLY A 220 3.19 4.98 5.83
C GLY A 220 2.56 6.10 6.66
N LYS A 221 2.97 7.33 6.36
CA LYS A 221 2.66 8.51 7.20
C LYS A 221 1.32 9.14 6.85
N GLU A 222 0.90 9.01 5.60
CA GLU A 222 -0.36 9.56 5.11
C GLU A 222 -1.45 8.48 4.98
N TYR A 223 -2.67 8.87 5.29
CA TYR A 223 -3.85 8.04 5.02
C TYR A 223 -5.07 8.91 4.72
N PHE A 224 -6.00 8.39 3.96
CA PHE A 224 -7.26 9.03 3.64
C PHE A 224 -8.39 8.30 4.35
N HIS A 225 -9.10 9.02 5.20
CA HIS A 225 -10.15 8.46 6.04
C HIS A 225 -11.24 9.49 6.31
N ASN A 226 -12.50 9.08 6.16
CA ASN A 226 -13.68 9.94 6.34
C ASN A 226 -13.76 11.18 5.43
N GLY A 227 -13.18 11.11 4.22
CA GLY A 227 -13.24 12.20 3.23
C GLY A 227 -12.05 13.17 3.30
N GLU A 228 -11.11 12.95 4.21
CA GLU A 228 -9.97 13.84 4.45
C GLU A 228 -8.65 13.08 4.39
N SER A 229 -7.63 13.73 3.81
CA SER A 229 -6.24 13.28 3.91
C SER A 229 -5.69 13.68 5.28
N LYS A 230 -5.11 12.72 5.99
CA LYS A 230 -4.58 12.86 7.35
C LYS A 230 -3.16 12.32 7.41
N GLU A 231 -2.41 12.81 8.37
CA GLU A 231 -1.06 12.34 8.66
C GLU A 231 -0.99 11.82 10.10
N PHE A 232 -0.20 10.77 10.32
CA PHE A 232 0.12 10.32 11.66
C PHE A 232 0.94 11.37 12.41
N SER A 233 0.74 11.48 13.72
CA SER A 233 1.56 12.32 14.59
C SER A 233 1.99 11.53 15.83
N PRO A 234 3.03 11.96 16.56
CA PRO A 234 3.41 11.32 17.83
C PRO A 234 2.25 11.21 18.83
N THR A 235 1.31 12.17 18.78
CA THR A 235 0.12 12.20 19.64
C THR A 235 -1.05 11.36 19.11
N LYS A 236 -1.04 11.01 17.82
CA LYS A 236 -2.05 10.17 17.16
C LYS A 236 -1.37 9.17 16.22
N PRO A 237 -0.73 8.12 16.78
CA PRO A 237 0.04 7.15 15.99
C PRO A 237 -0.80 6.02 15.40
N PHE A 238 -2.12 6.00 15.66
CA PHE A 238 -3.04 4.95 15.22
C PHE A 238 -4.11 5.49 14.28
N LEU A 239 -4.38 4.70 13.23
CA LEU A 239 -5.56 4.76 12.40
C LEU A 239 -6.57 3.77 13.00
N VAL A 240 -7.75 4.28 13.35
CA VAL A 240 -8.81 3.49 13.97
C VAL A 240 -9.90 3.25 12.93
N LEU A 241 -10.09 1.99 12.55
CA LEU A 241 -11.14 1.56 11.63
C LEU A 241 -12.29 0.97 12.43
N GLN A 242 -13.44 1.64 12.36
CA GLN A 242 -14.68 1.12 12.93
C GLN A 242 -15.19 -0.07 12.11
N PRO A 243 -16.09 -0.90 12.66
CA PRO A 243 -16.73 -1.95 11.88
C PRO A 243 -17.37 -1.39 10.61
N GLY A 244 -17.16 -1.99 9.44
CA GLY A 244 -17.70 -1.50 8.15
C GLY A 244 -17.09 -0.18 7.64
N ASP A 245 -15.98 0.27 8.21
CA ASP A 245 -15.24 1.46 7.80
C ASP A 245 -14.11 1.12 6.82
N PHE A 246 -13.67 2.10 6.02
CA PHE A 246 -12.51 1.94 5.15
C PHE A 246 -11.57 3.14 5.22
N ALA A 247 -10.30 2.89 4.94
CA ALA A 247 -9.31 3.93 4.69
C ALA A 247 -8.45 3.57 3.49
N ILE A 248 -7.93 4.58 2.79
CA ILE A 248 -6.86 4.38 1.82
C ILE A 248 -5.56 4.72 2.54
N VAL A 249 -4.60 3.80 2.50
CA VAL A 249 -3.32 3.95 3.18
C VAL A 249 -2.19 3.79 2.19
N GLU A 250 -1.03 4.35 2.53
CA GLU A 250 0.20 4.21 1.76
C GLU A 250 1.20 3.27 2.44
N SER A 251 2.13 2.71 1.66
CA SER A 251 3.35 2.11 2.19
C SER A 251 4.33 3.20 2.62
N ASN A 252 5.12 2.95 3.66
CA ASN A 252 6.25 3.83 3.98
C ASN A 252 7.37 3.71 2.94
N GLU A 253 7.52 2.52 2.36
CA GLU A 253 8.54 2.18 1.38
C GLU A 253 8.24 2.75 -0.01
N VAL A 254 9.32 3.09 -0.73
CA VAL A 254 9.30 3.42 -2.16
C VAL A 254 9.74 2.18 -2.94
N ILE A 255 8.88 1.70 -3.82
CA ILE A 255 9.15 0.56 -4.70
C ILE A 255 9.91 1.05 -5.93
N ASN A 256 10.87 0.26 -6.40
CA ASN A 256 11.66 0.51 -7.61
C ASN A 256 11.91 -0.81 -8.37
N LEU A 257 10.98 -1.23 -9.21
CA LEU A 257 11.05 -2.53 -9.88
C LEU A 257 11.87 -2.47 -11.18
N PRO A 258 12.81 -3.41 -11.42
CA PRO A 258 13.42 -3.64 -12.73
C PRO A 258 12.40 -4.03 -13.82
N LEU A 259 12.80 -3.98 -15.08
CA LEU A 259 11.92 -4.29 -16.22
C LEU A 259 11.54 -5.78 -16.36
N ASN A 260 12.16 -6.65 -15.58
CA ASN A 260 11.88 -8.09 -15.55
C ASN A 260 11.28 -8.57 -14.22
N ILE A 261 10.89 -7.67 -13.32
CA ILE A 261 10.29 -8.03 -12.03
C ILE A 261 8.90 -7.41 -11.92
N ALA A 262 7.89 -8.21 -11.60
CA ALA A 262 6.57 -7.75 -11.19
C ALA A 262 6.40 -7.95 -9.68
N GLY A 263 5.69 -7.04 -9.03
CA GLY A 263 5.36 -7.14 -7.61
C GLY A 263 3.91 -7.56 -7.41
N LYS A 264 3.63 -8.37 -6.39
CA LYS A 264 2.26 -8.61 -5.91
C LYS A 264 2.27 -8.50 -4.40
N PHE A 265 1.31 -7.77 -3.84
CA PHE A 265 1.25 -7.59 -2.39
C PHE A 265 -0.16 -7.81 -1.88
N ASP A 266 -0.24 -8.31 -0.65
CA ASP A 266 -1.50 -8.56 0.04
C ASP A 266 -1.35 -8.30 1.54
N ILE A 267 -2.48 -8.25 2.25
CA ILE A 267 -2.55 -8.01 3.67
C ILE A 267 -1.85 -9.13 4.45
N LYS A 268 -1.18 -8.77 5.56
CA LYS A 268 -0.63 -9.77 6.48
C LYS A 268 -1.77 -10.62 7.05
N VAL A 269 -1.51 -11.93 7.16
CA VAL A 269 -2.46 -12.91 7.73
C VAL A 269 -2.99 -12.47 9.10
N SER A 270 -2.15 -11.88 9.94
CA SER A 270 -2.55 -11.37 11.27
C SER A 270 -3.63 -10.28 11.23
N LEU A 271 -3.70 -9.48 10.17
CA LEU A 271 -4.73 -8.46 9.96
C LEU A 271 -5.94 -9.04 9.22
N PHE A 272 -5.71 -9.95 8.28
CA PHE A 272 -6.78 -10.72 7.64
C PHE A 272 -7.65 -11.44 8.68
N CYS A 273 -7.03 -12.14 9.64
CA CYS A 273 -7.74 -12.83 10.73
C CYS A 273 -8.51 -11.87 11.66
N LYS A 274 -8.17 -10.58 11.68
CA LYS A 274 -8.93 -9.54 12.40
C LYS A 274 -10.10 -8.98 11.57
N GLY A 275 -10.28 -9.42 10.33
CA GLY A 275 -11.32 -8.93 9.42
C GLY A 275 -10.91 -7.68 8.63
N ILE A 276 -9.62 -7.41 8.46
CA ILE A 276 -9.17 -6.43 7.47
C ILE A 276 -9.09 -7.10 6.10
N ILE A 277 -9.79 -6.53 5.13
CA ILE A 277 -9.66 -6.86 3.72
C ILE A 277 -8.88 -5.76 3.02
N LEU A 278 -7.92 -6.15 2.19
CA LEU A 278 -7.19 -5.25 1.31
C LEU A 278 -7.80 -5.29 -0.09
N SER A 279 -7.95 -4.12 -0.69
CA SER A 279 -8.30 -3.96 -2.10
C SER A 279 -7.25 -3.09 -2.78
N ASN A 280 -6.55 -3.68 -3.74
CA ASN A 280 -5.50 -3.07 -4.55
C ASN A 280 -5.73 -3.37 -6.05
N GLY A 281 -4.90 -2.76 -6.89
CA GLY A 281 -4.76 -3.19 -8.28
C GLY A 281 -4.16 -4.60 -8.37
N PRO A 282 -4.28 -5.26 -9.53
CA PRO A 282 -3.95 -6.68 -9.69
C PRO A 282 -2.47 -7.03 -9.43
N GLN A 283 -1.55 -6.15 -9.84
CA GLN A 283 -0.10 -6.30 -9.65
C GLN A 283 0.59 -4.93 -9.73
N VAL A 284 1.85 -4.87 -9.28
CA VAL A 284 2.77 -3.77 -9.52
C VAL A 284 3.61 -4.12 -10.75
N ASP A 285 3.41 -3.36 -11.83
CA ASP A 285 4.05 -3.67 -13.11
C ASP A 285 5.57 -3.40 -13.12
N PRO A 286 6.34 -4.14 -13.95
CA PRO A 286 7.76 -3.90 -14.13
C PRO A 286 8.09 -2.46 -14.53
N GLY A 287 9.20 -1.94 -14.01
CA GLY A 287 9.58 -0.52 -14.20
C GLY A 287 8.83 0.46 -13.32
N PHE A 288 7.85 0.03 -12.52
CA PHE A 288 7.16 0.92 -11.58
C PHE A 288 8.13 1.47 -10.53
N LYS A 289 8.05 2.79 -10.31
CA LYS A 289 8.72 3.47 -9.21
C LYS A 289 7.74 4.36 -8.45
N GLY A 290 7.69 4.25 -7.13
CA GLY A 290 6.81 5.06 -6.28
C GLY A 290 6.33 4.33 -5.03
N LYS A 291 5.51 5.00 -4.22
CA LYS A 291 4.84 4.35 -3.08
C LYS A 291 3.65 3.51 -3.54
N LEU A 292 3.31 2.49 -2.76
CA LEU A 292 2.11 1.68 -2.97
C LEU A 292 0.96 2.19 -2.13
N PHE A 293 -0.24 2.03 -2.66
CA PHE A 293 -1.48 2.47 -2.03
C PHE A 293 -2.51 1.37 -2.12
N CYS A 294 -3.29 1.20 -1.06
CA CYS A 294 -4.38 0.24 -1.04
C CYS A 294 -5.53 0.72 -0.16
N LEU A 295 -6.72 0.23 -0.45
CA LEU A 295 -7.88 0.40 0.40
C LEU A 295 -7.91 -0.73 1.43
N LEU A 296 -8.03 -0.37 2.70
CA LEU A 296 -8.28 -1.29 3.79
C LEU A 296 -9.73 -1.15 4.25
N PHE A 297 -10.44 -2.27 4.33
CA PHE A 297 -11.82 -2.34 4.77
C PHE A 297 -11.93 -3.23 6.01
N ASN A 298 -12.54 -2.71 7.08
CA ASN A 298 -12.84 -3.51 8.27
C ASN A 298 -14.20 -4.19 8.09
N THR A 299 -14.21 -5.50 7.84
CA THR A 299 -15.42 -6.32 7.75
C THR A 299 -15.84 -6.96 9.08
N SER A 300 -15.01 -6.83 10.11
CA SER A 300 -15.32 -7.34 11.44
C SER A 300 -16.33 -6.46 12.17
N ASN A 301 -16.78 -6.93 13.34
CA ASN A 301 -17.57 -6.16 14.29
C ASN A 301 -16.70 -5.48 15.36
N ASP A 302 -15.39 -5.62 15.30
CA ASP A 302 -14.44 -5.07 16.26
C ASP A 302 -13.80 -3.79 15.73
N GLU A 303 -13.37 -2.92 16.65
CA GLU A 303 -12.55 -1.76 16.32
C GLU A 303 -11.10 -2.20 16.07
N ILE A 304 -10.52 -1.79 14.94
CA ILE A 304 -9.17 -2.20 14.54
C ILE A 304 -8.23 -1.00 14.53
N HIS A 305 -7.09 -1.16 15.23
CA HIS A 305 -6.08 -0.13 15.40
C HIS A 305 -4.86 -0.48 14.57
N LEU A 306 -4.55 0.36 13.58
CA LEU A 306 -3.38 0.24 12.72
C LEU A 306 -2.36 1.30 13.09
N LYS A 307 -1.14 0.89 13.45
CA LYS A 307 -0.08 1.79 13.90
C LYS A 307 0.85 2.14 12.75
N CYS A 308 1.19 3.43 12.61
CA CYS A 308 2.21 3.89 11.66
C CYS A 308 3.54 3.15 11.84
N GLY A 309 4.20 2.80 10.74
CA GLY A 309 5.51 2.14 10.70
C GLY A 309 5.49 0.65 11.06
N ILE A 310 4.32 0.06 11.31
CA ILE A 310 4.19 -1.38 11.57
C ILE A 310 3.88 -2.11 10.26
N PRO A 311 4.48 -3.30 10.03
CA PRO A 311 4.13 -4.14 8.88
C PRO A 311 2.63 -4.41 8.79
N TYR A 312 2.06 -4.19 7.61
CA TYR A 312 0.63 -4.41 7.36
C TYR A 312 0.36 -5.22 6.09
N THR A 313 1.26 -5.18 5.11
CA THR A 313 1.22 -6.01 3.90
C THR A 313 2.54 -6.73 3.69
N THR A 314 2.51 -7.75 2.84
CA THR A 314 3.68 -8.49 2.39
C THR A 314 3.70 -8.45 0.86
N ILE A 315 4.82 -8.05 0.26
CA ILE A 315 5.05 -8.07 -1.19
C ILE A 315 5.93 -9.24 -1.59
N GLU A 316 5.52 -9.96 -2.62
CA GLU A 316 6.32 -10.95 -3.34
C GLU A 316 6.81 -10.36 -4.67
N PHE A 317 8.01 -10.77 -5.07
CA PHE A 317 8.64 -10.32 -6.31
C PHE A 317 8.77 -11.49 -7.28
N ASN A 318 8.18 -11.34 -8.45
CA ASN A 318 8.11 -12.36 -9.49
C ASN A 318 9.01 -11.96 -10.66
N GLN A 319 10.03 -12.77 -10.92
CA GLN A 319 10.83 -12.68 -12.12
C GLN A 319 10.05 -13.19 -13.33
N LEU A 320 10.02 -12.35 -14.36
CA LEU A 320 9.43 -12.66 -15.66
C LEU A 320 10.36 -13.54 -16.49
N LEU A 321 9.78 -14.26 -17.45
CA LEU A 321 10.54 -15.06 -18.43
C LEU A 321 11.42 -14.19 -19.35
N SER A 322 11.11 -12.90 -19.46
CA SER A 322 11.87 -11.91 -20.21
C SER A 322 11.56 -10.50 -19.67
N TYR A 323 12.45 -9.54 -19.93
CA TYR A 323 12.14 -8.13 -19.73
C TYR A 323 10.95 -7.68 -20.58
N THR A 324 10.27 -6.62 -20.16
CA THR A 324 9.09 -6.08 -20.84
C THR A 324 9.12 -4.55 -20.90
N THR A 325 8.09 -3.97 -21.52
CA THR A 325 7.89 -2.52 -21.57
C THR A 325 7.70 -1.95 -20.17
N PRO A 326 8.41 -0.86 -19.80
CA PRO A 326 8.27 -0.24 -18.49
C PRO A 326 6.86 0.32 -18.26
N TYR A 327 6.42 0.28 -17.00
CA TYR A 327 5.25 1.03 -16.56
C TYR A 327 5.42 2.53 -16.85
N SER A 328 4.44 3.11 -17.52
CA SER A 328 4.39 4.54 -17.89
C SER A 328 3.04 5.19 -17.54
N GLY A 329 2.31 4.56 -16.61
CA GLY A 329 0.99 5.01 -16.20
C GLY A 329 1.02 6.21 -15.24
N LYS A 330 -0.18 6.68 -14.89
CA LYS A 330 -0.43 7.88 -14.07
C LYS A 330 0.32 7.89 -12.71
N TYR A 331 0.60 6.72 -12.16
CA TYR A 331 1.13 6.56 -10.80
C TYR A 331 2.66 6.49 -10.74
N GLN A 332 3.35 6.62 -11.87
CA GLN A 332 4.81 6.61 -11.91
C GLN A 332 5.38 7.81 -11.14
N ASP A 333 6.41 7.55 -10.35
CA ASP A 333 7.16 8.50 -9.51
C ASP A 333 6.29 9.27 -8.51
N LYS A 334 5.13 8.74 -8.12
CA LYS A 334 4.25 9.38 -7.13
C LYS A 334 4.59 8.90 -5.72
N ILE A 335 4.77 9.88 -4.84
CA ILE A 335 5.18 9.67 -3.44
C ILE A 335 4.15 10.16 -2.41
N ASN A 336 3.12 10.90 -2.84
CA ASN A 336 2.09 11.46 -1.96
C ASN A 336 0.73 10.86 -2.29
N LEU A 337 -0.06 10.58 -1.26
CA LEU A 337 -1.37 9.93 -1.36
C LEU A 337 -2.35 10.71 -2.24
N ILE A 338 -2.29 12.03 -2.19
CA ILE A 338 -3.21 12.92 -2.92
C ILE A 338 -3.23 12.67 -4.44
N HIS A 339 -2.13 12.15 -5.00
CA HIS A 339 -2.05 11.86 -6.45
C HIS A 339 -2.89 10.64 -6.87
N TYR A 340 -3.28 9.79 -5.92
CA TYR A 340 -4.03 8.56 -6.13
C TYR A 340 -5.52 8.71 -5.87
N LEU A 341 -5.91 9.74 -5.12
CA LEU A 341 -7.30 9.98 -4.74
C LEU A 341 -8.13 10.56 -5.91
N PRO A 342 -9.37 10.07 -6.13
CA PRO A 342 -10.35 10.77 -6.96
C PRO A 342 -10.62 12.19 -6.46
N LYS A 343 -10.99 13.12 -7.36
CA LYS A 343 -11.35 14.50 -7.02
C LYS A 343 -12.58 14.61 -6.11
N GLU A 344 -13.48 13.62 -6.14
CA GLU A 344 -14.68 13.54 -5.32
C GLU A 344 -14.80 12.13 -4.74
N ILE A 345 -14.54 11.95 -3.44
CA ILE A 345 -14.77 10.68 -2.74
C ILE A 345 -15.89 10.92 -1.73
N LYS A 346 -17.08 10.40 -2.04
CA LYS A 346 -18.22 10.42 -1.11
C LYS A 346 -17.91 9.50 0.08
N LYS A 347 -18.35 9.90 1.28
CA LYS A 347 -18.25 9.06 2.50
C LYS A 347 -18.83 7.68 2.22
N ALA A 348 -18.29 6.65 2.86
CA ALA A 348 -18.78 5.28 2.73
C ALA A 348 -20.29 5.24 2.95
N ALA A 349 -21.06 4.84 1.92
CA ALA A 349 -22.51 4.72 2.02
C ALA A 349 -22.91 3.78 3.18
N ILE A 350 -22.06 2.81 3.52
CA ILE A 350 -22.25 1.88 4.65
C ILE A 350 -22.18 2.60 5.99
N VAL A 351 -21.19 3.47 6.21
CA VAL A 351 -21.06 4.26 7.45
C VAL A 351 -22.22 5.25 7.56
N GLU A 352 -22.63 5.87 6.45
CA GLU A 352 -23.80 6.75 6.42
C GLU A 352 -25.10 5.98 6.74
N ASN A 353 -25.26 4.79 6.17
CA ASN A 353 -26.41 3.92 6.43
C ASN A 353 -26.44 3.40 7.87
N ARG A 354 -25.30 3.03 8.47
CA ARG A 354 -25.26 2.64 9.89
C ARG A 354 -25.65 3.81 10.78
N ASN A 355 -25.10 5.00 10.54
CA ASN A 355 -25.48 6.20 11.31
C ASN A 355 -26.99 6.48 11.18
N ARG A 356 -27.59 6.26 10.00
CA ARG A 356 -29.04 6.34 9.80
C ARG A 356 -29.79 5.27 10.61
N ILE A 357 -29.35 4.01 10.57
CA ILE A 357 -29.95 2.90 11.34
C ILE A 357 -29.85 3.16 12.85
N ASP A 358 -28.70 3.61 13.35
CA ASP A 358 -28.51 3.91 14.77
C ASP A 358 -29.41 5.08 15.20
N ASN A 359 -29.56 6.10 14.35
CA ASN A 359 -30.50 7.21 14.59
C ASN A 359 -31.97 6.72 14.56
N ILE A 360 -32.33 5.79 13.68
CA ILE A 360 -33.65 5.13 13.66
C ILE A 360 -33.84 4.27 14.93
N SER A 361 -32.80 3.57 15.41
CA SER A 361 -32.88 2.79 16.65
C SER A 361 -33.09 3.70 17.87
N LYS A 362 -32.50 4.91 17.88
CA LYS A 362 -32.76 5.92 18.90
C LYS A 362 -34.19 6.46 18.82
N SER A 363 -34.77 6.59 17.63
CA SER A 363 -36.20 6.94 17.49
C SER A 363 -37.13 5.81 17.94
N SER A 364 -36.68 4.55 17.91
CA SER A 364 -37.43 3.39 18.44
C SER A 364 -37.70 3.46 19.95
N PHE A 365 -37.00 4.32 20.70
CA PHE A 365 -37.36 4.60 22.10
C PHE A 365 -38.81 5.11 22.23
N TRP A 366 -39.22 6.05 21.35
CA TRP A 366 -40.57 6.62 21.36
C TRP A 366 -41.64 5.61 20.93
N GLU A 367 -41.31 4.68 20.03
CA GLU A 367 -42.22 3.61 19.62
C GLU A 367 -42.51 2.63 20.76
N LYS A 368 -41.56 2.43 21.68
CA LYS A 368 -41.74 1.55 22.86
C LYS A 368 -42.38 2.26 24.05
N THR A 369 -42.08 3.54 24.28
CA THR A 369 -42.62 4.28 25.44
C THR A 369 -44.01 4.85 25.21
N LEU A 370 -44.35 5.25 23.98
CA LEU A 370 -45.64 5.87 23.67
C LEU A 370 -46.86 4.94 23.94
N PRO A 371 -46.85 3.65 23.54
CA PRO A 371 -47.97 2.75 23.84
C PRO A 371 -48.16 2.50 25.34
N ILE A 372 -47.06 2.47 26.11
CA ILE A 372 -47.08 2.30 27.56
C ILE A 372 -47.69 3.54 28.21
N ALA A 373 -47.28 4.73 27.81
CA ALA A 373 -47.84 5.99 28.31
C ALA A 373 -49.33 6.12 27.97
N ILE A 374 -49.75 5.78 26.75
CA ILE A 374 -51.16 5.77 26.34
C ILE A 374 -51.95 4.76 27.19
N SER A 375 -51.40 3.56 27.42
CA SER A 375 -52.06 2.53 28.24
C SER A 375 -52.23 2.95 29.71
N LEU A 376 -51.28 3.69 30.27
CA LEU A 376 -51.39 4.24 31.62
C LEU A 376 -52.47 5.32 31.72
N ILE A 377 -52.56 6.19 30.69
CA ILE A 377 -53.60 7.23 30.63
C ILE A 377 -54.99 6.60 30.51
N THR A 378 -55.18 5.61 29.61
CA THR A 378 -56.48 4.94 29.44
C THR A 378 -56.90 4.20 30.71
N PHE A 379 -55.96 3.54 31.39
CA PHE A 379 -56.23 2.88 32.68
C PHE A 379 -56.62 3.89 33.78
N SER A 380 -55.96 5.05 33.81
CA SER A 380 -56.30 6.13 34.76
C SER A 380 -57.71 6.68 34.51
N VAL A 381 -58.08 6.88 33.24
CA VAL A 381 -59.45 7.32 32.86
C VAL A 381 -60.50 6.28 33.26
N LEU A 382 -60.22 4.99 33.07
CA LEU A 382 -61.12 3.90 33.49
C LEU A 382 -61.32 3.89 35.02
N ILE A 383 -60.25 4.07 35.79
CA ILE A 383 -60.32 4.17 37.25
C ILE A 383 -61.19 5.37 37.67
N ILE A 384 -60.97 6.53 37.08
CA ILE A 384 -61.75 7.74 37.38
C ILE A 384 -63.24 7.51 37.07
N ASN A 385 -63.55 6.93 35.92
CA ASN A 385 -64.92 6.60 35.54
C ASN A 385 -65.56 5.57 36.48
N TYR A 386 -64.81 4.56 36.91
CA TYR A 386 -65.27 3.57 37.89
C TYR A 386 -65.62 4.23 39.24
N PHE A 387 -64.74 5.08 39.77
CA PHE A 387 -65.00 5.82 41.02
C PHE A 387 -66.17 6.80 40.88
N MET A 388 -66.30 7.50 39.75
CA MET A 388 -67.47 8.35 39.50
C MET A 388 -68.76 7.52 39.45
N SER A 389 -68.75 6.33 38.84
CA SER A 389 -69.93 5.46 38.78
C SER A 389 -70.36 4.94 40.16
N ILE A 390 -69.40 4.60 41.04
CA ILE A 390 -69.69 4.22 42.43
C ILE A 390 -70.29 5.40 43.19
N ASN A 391 -69.70 6.59 43.08
CA ASN A 391 -70.22 7.79 43.74
C ASN A 391 -71.63 8.17 43.26
N LEU A 392 -71.92 8.00 41.97
CA LEU A 392 -73.27 8.18 41.41
C LEU A 392 -74.24 7.14 42.00
N SER A 393 -73.86 5.86 42.02
CA SER A 393 -74.67 4.80 42.61
C SER A 393 -74.93 5.00 44.10
N GLU A 394 -73.94 5.46 44.89
CA GLU A 394 -74.13 5.76 46.31
C GLU A 394 -75.08 6.95 46.52
N ASN A 395 -75.00 7.97 45.67
CA ASN A 395 -75.91 9.11 45.71
C ASN A 395 -77.34 8.70 45.34
N ASP A 396 -77.51 7.84 44.33
CA ASP A 396 -78.81 7.31 43.94
C ASP A 396 -79.43 6.45 45.05
N ILE A 397 -78.64 5.57 45.69
CA ILE A 397 -79.09 4.79 46.84
C ILE A 397 -79.46 5.69 48.03
N ARG A 398 -78.66 6.74 48.33
CA ARG A 398 -79.00 7.71 49.38
C ARG A 398 -80.30 8.46 49.09
N ASN A 399 -80.57 8.78 47.83
CA ASN A 399 -81.81 9.45 47.43
C ASN A 399 -83.01 8.51 47.56
N ILE A 400 -82.88 7.25 47.15
CA ILE A 400 -83.93 6.23 47.32
C ILE A 400 -84.23 6.01 48.80
N VAL A 401 -83.21 5.84 49.66
CA VAL A 401 -83.39 5.66 51.11
C VAL A 401 -84.04 6.89 51.74
N LYS A 402 -83.72 8.12 51.30
CA LYS A 402 -84.41 9.34 51.76
C LYS A 402 -85.87 9.39 51.33
N ASP A 403 -86.19 8.98 50.11
CA ASP A 403 -87.56 8.93 49.60
C ASP A 403 -88.39 7.85 50.31
N GLU A 404 -87.76 6.72 50.68
CA GLU A 404 -88.41 5.64 51.42
C GLU A 404 -88.65 6.02 52.90
N LEU A 405 -87.64 6.59 53.58
CA LEU A 405 -87.81 7.11 54.95
C LEU A 405 -88.90 8.20 55.03
N SER A 406 -89.04 9.02 53.99
CA SER A 406 -90.06 10.07 53.94
C SER A 406 -91.46 9.55 53.59
N ARG A 407 -91.58 8.37 52.96
CA ARG A 407 -92.84 7.62 52.84
C ARG A 407 -93.24 6.96 54.16
N ASP A 408 -92.30 6.29 54.84
CA ASP A 408 -92.56 5.64 56.14
C ASP A 408 -92.96 6.65 57.23
N LEU A 409 -92.38 7.85 57.22
CA LEU A 409 -92.77 8.95 58.11
C LEU A 409 -94.18 9.51 57.81
N LYS A 410 -94.72 9.28 56.60
CA LYS A 410 -96.11 9.62 56.26
C LYS A 410 -97.09 8.51 56.64
N GLU A 411 -96.71 7.23 56.54
CA GLU A 411 -97.57 6.11 56.94
C GLU A 411 -97.68 5.95 58.48
N ASN A 412 -96.62 6.26 59.23
CA ASN A 412 -96.62 6.14 60.70
C ASN A 412 -97.35 7.28 61.46
N LYS A 413 -98.13 8.14 60.79
CA LYS A 413 -99.00 9.15 61.45
C LYS A 413 -100.43 8.67 61.75
N THR A 414 -100.78 7.42 61.44
CA THR A 414 -102.10 6.84 61.73
C THR A 414 -102.00 5.57 62.57
N SER A 415 -101.63 5.71 63.86
CA SER A 415 -102.15 4.89 64.98
C SER A 415 -101.43 5.23 66.29
N ALA A 416 -102.16 5.21 67.40
CA ALA A 416 -101.69 5.36 68.78
C ALA A 416 -102.31 4.23 69.64
N PRO A 417 -101.97 4.08 70.94
CA PRO A 417 -100.67 3.69 71.52
C PRO A 417 -100.81 2.55 72.56
N ILE A 418 -99.78 1.71 72.82
CA ILE A 418 -99.75 0.84 74.04
C ILE A 418 -98.32 0.72 74.62
N LYS A 419 -98.31 0.58 75.96
CA LYS A 419 -97.29 0.74 77.02
C LYS A 419 -96.27 -0.42 77.22
N THR A 420 -95.13 -0.02 77.84
CA THR A 420 -94.25 -0.61 78.91
C THR A 420 -93.91 -2.12 78.86
N ASP A 421 -92.74 -2.64 79.22
CA ASP A 421 -91.90 -2.40 80.40
C ASP A 421 -90.45 -2.87 80.23
N THR A 422 -89.65 -2.48 81.22
CA THR A 422 -88.20 -2.65 81.47
C THR A 422 -87.75 -4.10 81.74
N LEU A 423 -86.48 -4.40 81.43
CA LEU A 423 -85.64 -5.33 82.21
C LEU A 423 -84.14 -5.06 81.99
N HIS A 424 -83.46 -4.83 83.11
CA HIS A 424 -82.03 -4.61 83.30
C HIS A 424 -81.15 -5.78 82.82
N ILE A 425 -79.86 -5.53 82.53
CA ILE A 425 -78.68 -6.11 83.22
C ILE A 425 -77.41 -5.36 82.77
N GLU A 426 -76.48 -5.23 83.72
CA GLU A 426 -75.34 -4.33 83.80
C GLU A 426 -74.10 -4.72 82.98
N SER A 427 -73.28 -3.68 82.76
CA SER A 427 -71.93 -3.61 82.21
C SER A 427 -70.88 -4.50 82.90
N PRO A 428 -69.72 -4.73 82.26
CA PRO A 428 -68.53 -4.04 82.79
C PRO A 428 -67.57 -3.45 81.73
N LYS A 429 -66.78 -2.51 82.25
CA LYS A 429 -65.83 -1.60 81.61
C LYS A 429 -64.47 -2.24 81.25
N LEU A 430 -63.80 -1.56 80.30
CA LEU A 430 -62.35 -1.31 80.15
C LEU A 430 -61.48 -2.56 79.87
N GLU A 431 -60.60 -2.61 78.86
CA GLU A 431 -59.38 -1.81 78.79
C GLU A 431 -58.64 -1.98 77.44
N LYS A 432 -57.64 -1.12 77.25
CA LYS A 432 -56.82 -0.80 76.07
C LYS A 432 -56.05 -2.00 75.49
N TYR A 433 -55.68 -1.93 74.20
CA TYR A 433 -54.28 -1.97 73.74
C TYR A 433 -54.15 -1.45 72.29
N TYR A 434 -53.43 -0.32 72.15
CA TYR A 434 -52.62 0.11 70.99
C TYR A 434 -51.69 -1.07 70.57
N ASN A 435 -51.20 -1.31 69.34
CA ASN A 435 -50.88 -0.47 68.18
C ASN A 435 -50.55 -1.38 66.94
N PRO A 436 -50.30 -0.84 65.74
CA PRO A 436 -50.37 -1.50 64.42
C PRO A 436 -49.04 -2.15 63.98
N PRO A 437 -48.98 -2.69 62.75
CA PRO A 437 -47.97 -2.12 61.83
C PRO A 437 -48.30 -2.12 60.32
N LYS A 438 -47.70 -1.10 59.67
CA LYS A 438 -47.05 -1.03 58.34
C LYS A 438 -47.88 -1.08 57.07
#